data_AF-A0A7C6EJL4-F1
#
_entry.id   AF-A0A7C6EJL4-F1
#
_cell.length_a   1.000
_cell.length_b   1.000
_cell.length_c   1.000
_cell.angle_alpha   90.00
_cell.angle_beta   90.00
_cell.angle_gamma   90.00
#
_symmetry.space_group_name_H-M   'P 1'
#
loop_
_entity.id
_entity.type
_entity.pdbx_description
1 polymer ?
#
loop_
_entity_poly.entity_id
_entity_poly.type
_entity_poly.pdbx_seq_one_letter_code
_entity_poly.pdbx_strand_id
1 'polypeptide(L)'
;MEHSGDAAINDWGRTLRRWQEYILNYFDHYTTNAYTEGVHTKMKLMKRMSYRFKSVDIYIKKMLLSFVPITLIPLINFYHTF
;
A
#
# COMPACT_ATOMS: atom_id res chain seq x y z
N MET A 1 -30.38 -24.71 8.07
CA MET A 1 -28.97 -24.47 7.72
C MET A 1 -28.88 -23.04 7.18
N GLU A 2 -28.88 -22.05 8.06
CA GLU A 2 -28.89 -20.61 7.70
C GLU A 2 -28.42 -19.80 8.92
N HIS A 3 -27.24 -20.10 9.46
CA HIS A 3 -26.69 -19.38 10.62
C HIS A 3 -25.29 -18.81 10.34
N SER A 4 -24.61 -19.30 9.30
CA SER A 4 -23.27 -18.83 8.92
C SER A 4 -23.28 -17.53 8.13
N GLY A 5 -24.35 -17.25 7.36
CA GLY A 5 -24.50 -16.01 6.60
C GLY A 5 -24.69 -14.78 7.50
N ASP A 6 -25.54 -14.91 8.52
CA ASP A 6 -25.87 -13.82 9.44
C ASP A 6 -24.70 -13.39 10.32
N ALA A 7 -23.87 -14.36 10.73
CA ALA A 7 -22.66 -14.08 11.51
C ALA A 7 -21.66 -13.24 10.71
N ALA A 8 -21.41 -13.60 9.44
CA ALA A 8 -20.48 -12.88 8.57
C ALA A 8 -20.97 -11.45 8.27
N ILE A 9 -22.28 -11.26 8.09
CA ILE A 9 -22.88 -9.94 7.87
C ILE A 9 -22.75 -9.08 9.14
N ASN A 10 -22.96 -9.67 10.32
CA ASN A 10 -22.82 -8.96 11.59
C ASN A 10 -21.36 -8.52 11.82
N ASP A 11 -20.39 -9.38 11.53
CA ASP A 11 -18.96 -9.07 11.62
C ASP A 11 -18.53 -7.99 10.63
N TRP A 12 -19.09 -8.01 9.42
CA TRP A 12 -18.91 -6.93 8.44
C TRP A 12 -19.49 -5.61 8.95
N GLY A 13 -20.71 -5.62 9.49
CA GLY A 13 -21.34 -4.43 10.06
C GLY A 13 -20.54 -3.84 11.24
N ARG A 14 -19.99 -4.69 12.10
CA ARG A 14 -19.09 -4.29 13.20
C ARG A 14 -17.80 -3.66 12.68
N THR A 15 -17.22 -4.27 11.65
CA THR A 15 -16.03 -3.74 11.00
C THR A 15 -16.32 -2.37 10.38
N LEU A 16 -17.41 -2.24 9.62
CA LEU A 16 -17.81 -0.98 9.00
C LEU A 16 -18.01 0.14 10.03
N ARG A 17 -18.70 -0.15 11.14
CA ARG A 17 -18.91 0.81 12.23
C ARG A 17 -17.59 1.21 12.91
N ARG A 18 -16.62 0.30 13.00
CA ARG A 18 -15.28 0.61 13.53
C ARG A 18 -14.47 1.53 12.62
N TRP A 19 -14.65 1.41 11.30
CA TRP A 19 -13.92 2.22 10.31
C TRP A 19 -14.65 3.50 9.88
N GLN A 20 -15.88 3.73 10.39
CA GLN A 20 -16.74 4.84 9.99
C GLN A 20 -16.06 6.21 10.09
N GLU A 21 -15.28 6.45 11.15
CA GLU A 21 -14.62 7.75 11.39
C GLU A 21 -13.53 8.01 10.35
N TYR A 22 -12.76 6.98 9.97
CA TYR A 22 -11.73 7.08 8.94
C TYR A 22 -12.34 7.25 7.54
N ILE A 23 -13.48 6.61 7.27
CA ILE A 23 -14.23 6.77 6.02
C ILE A 23 -14.77 8.20 5.91
N LEU A 24 -15.32 8.74 7.00
CA LEU A 24 -15.84 10.11 7.02
C LEU A 24 -14.71 11.15 6.84
N ASN A 25 -13.57 10.94 7.50
CA ASN A 25 -12.42 11.82 7.40
C ASN A 25 -11.84 11.94 5.97
N TYR A 26 -12.04 10.92 5.12
CA TYR A 26 -11.65 10.99 3.71
C TYR A 26 -12.46 12.05 2.92
N PHE A 27 -13.71 12.32 3.31
CA PHE A 27 -14.53 13.33 2.64
C PHE A 27 -14.18 14.76 3.09
N ASP A 28 -13.70 14.93 4.33
CA ASP A 28 -13.22 16.22 4.83
C ASP A 28 -11.82 16.55 4.27
N HIS A 29 -10.95 15.55 4.19
CA HIS A 29 -9.62 15.65 3.60
C HIS A 29 -9.49 14.61 2.51
N TYR A 30 -9.51 15.03 1.23
CA TYR A 30 -9.32 14.17 0.06
C TYR A 30 -7.95 13.47 0.06
N THR A 31 -7.76 12.52 0.96
CA THR A 31 -6.50 11.81 1.19
C THR A 31 -6.46 10.67 0.21
N THR A 32 -5.78 10.88 -0.93
CA THR A 32 -5.69 9.84 -1.94
C THR A 32 -4.87 8.65 -1.45
N ASN A 33 -5.46 7.45 -1.49
CA ASN A 33 -4.72 6.21 -1.25
C ASN A 33 -3.85 5.79 -2.45
N ALA A 34 -3.85 6.58 -3.54
CA ALA A 34 -3.13 6.27 -4.77
C ALA A 34 -1.62 6.08 -4.55
N TYR A 35 -1.02 6.88 -3.65
CA TYR A 35 0.40 6.71 -3.31
C TYR A 35 0.66 5.36 -2.63
N THR A 36 -0.14 5.04 -1.61
CA THR A 36 -0.06 3.75 -0.88
C THR A 36 -0.29 2.56 -1.81
N GLU A 37 -1.25 2.65 -2.73
CA GLU A 37 -1.56 1.62 -3.72
C GLU A 37 -0.44 1.44 -4.75
N GLY A 38 0.17 2.53 -5.19
CA GLY A 38 1.35 2.50 -6.06
C GLY A 38 2.53 1.78 -5.39
N VAL A 39 2.82 2.12 -4.13
CA VAL A 39 3.86 1.46 -3.32
C VAL A 39 3.53 -0.02 -3.10
N HIS A 40 2.29 -0.35 -2.76
CA HIS A 40 1.87 -1.73 -2.50
C HIS A 40 1.97 -2.61 -3.76
N THR A 41 1.62 -2.07 -4.93
CA THR A 41 1.76 -2.78 -6.21
C THR A 41 3.22 -3.05 -6.54
N LYS A 42 4.11 -2.06 -6.38
CA LYS A 42 5.56 -2.25 -6.54
C LYS A 42 6.11 -3.31 -5.59
N MET A 43 5.70 -3.29 -4.33
CA MET A 43 6.11 -4.29 -3.33
C MET A 43 5.65 -5.70 -3.72
N LYS A 44 4.40 -5.87 -4.18
CA LYS A 44 3.89 -7.16 -4.67
C LYS A 44 4.69 -7.67 -5.87
N LEU A 45 4.99 -6.81 -6.85
CA LEU A 45 5.84 -7.17 -8.00
C LEU A 45 7.24 -7.58 -7.55
N MET A 46 7.84 -6.84 -6.61
CA MET A 46 9.16 -7.17 -6.07
C MET A 46 9.18 -8.54 -5.40
N LYS A 47 8.15 -8.87 -4.61
CA LYS A 47 7.99 -10.20 -4.00
C LYS A 47 7.93 -11.28 -5.07
N ARG A 48 7.16 -11.07 -6.16
CA ARG A 48 7.09 -12.01 -7.29
C ARG A 48 8.44 -12.20 -8.01
N MET A 49 9.20 -11.13 -8.19
CA MET A 49 10.54 -11.21 -8.77
C MET A 49 11.59 -11.80 -7.81
N SER A 50 11.23 -11.98 -6.52
CA SER A 50 12.15 -12.34 -5.45
C SER A 50 11.92 -13.74 -4.86
N TYR A 51 11.18 -14.62 -5.54
CA TYR A 51 10.92 -15.99 -5.07
C TYR A 51 12.19 -16.84 -4.81
N ARG A 52 13.37 -16.44 -5.29
CA ARG A 52 14.63 -17.20 -5.16
C ARG A 52 15.57 -16.71 -4.05
N PHE A 53 15.20 -15.69 -3.27
CA PHE A 53 16.09 -15.13 -2.24
C PHE A 53 15.85 -15.81 -0.88
N LYS A 54 16.89 -16.46 -0.33
CA LYS A 54 16.84 -17.15 0.97
C LYS A 54 16.95 -16.22 2.18
N SER A 55 17.31 -14.94 2.00
CA SER A 55 17.53 -14.00 3.10
C SER A 55 16.67 -12.75 2.99
N VAL A 56 16.04 -12.38 4.10
CA VAL A 56 15.17 -11.19 4.24
C VAL A 56 15.98 -9.90 4.02
N ASP A 57 17.26 -9.90 4.40
CA ASP A 57 18.14 -8.73 4.22
C ASP A 57 18.34 -8.35 2.76
N ILE A 58 18.44 -9.34 1.86
CA ILE A 58 18.58 -9.08 0.42
C ILE A 58 17.28 -8.51 -0.13
N TYR A 59 16.13 -8.97 0.39
CA TYR A 59 14.82 -8.43 0.01
C TYR A 59 14.66 -6.96 0.43
N ILE A 60 15.06 -6.60 1.65
CA ILE A 60 15.01 -5.21 2.13
C ILE A 60 15.92 -4.30 1.30
N LYS A 61 17.16 -4.73 1.02
CA LYS A 61 18.11 -3.97 0.19
C LYS A 61 17.59 -3.75 -1.24
N LYS A 62 16.95 -4.76 -1.84
CA LYS A 62 16.30 -4.64 -3.15
C LYS A 62 15.12 -3.68 -3.14
N MET A 63 14.30 -3.73 -2.08
CA MET A 63 13.20 -2.78 -1.92
C MET A 63 13.72 -1.36 -1.85
N LEU A 64 14.69 -1.09 -0.97
CA LEU A 64 15.32 0.21 -0.84
C LEU A 64 15.84 0.71 -2.20
N LEU A 65 16.64 -0.10 -2.90
CA LEU A 65 17.22 0.26 -4.20
C LEU A 65 16.15 0.58 -5.26
N SER A 66 15.01 -0.10 -5.25
CA SER A 66 13.95 0.15 -6.23
C SER A 66 13.19 1.45 -5.97
N PHE A 67 13.22 1.99 -4.75
CA PHE A 67 12.63 3.28 -4.43
C PHE A 67 13.60 4.45 -4.65
N VAL A 68 14.93 4.22 -4.68
CA VAL A 68 15.95 5.23 -4.99
C VAL A 68 15.68 6.02 -6.28
N PRO A 69 15.34 5.42 -7.44
CA PRO A 69 15.07 6.20 -8.65
C PRO A 69 13.80 7.05 -8.53
N ILE A 70 12.82 6.65 -7.72
CA ILE A 70 11.57 7.41 -7.54
C ILE A 70 11.85 8.75 -6.81
N THR A 71 12.82 8.77 -5.90
CA THR A 71 13.23 9.99 -5.20
C THR A 71 14.26 10.80 -5.98
N LEU A 72 15.12 10.14 -6.75
CA LEU A 72 16.27 10.76 -7.41
C LEU A 72 15.93 11.40 -8.76
N ILE A 73 15.06 10.78 -9.58
CA ILE A 73 14.64 11.31 -10.89
C ILE A 73 13.98 12.70 -10.78
N PRO A 74 13.00 12.94 -9.89
CA PRO A 74 12.42 14.28 -9.75
C PRO A 74 13.42 15.31 -9.21
N LEU A 75 14.40 14.89 -8.39
CA LEU A 75 15.45 15.77 -7.87
C LEU A 75 16.42 16.23 -8.98
N ILE A 76 16.82 15.32 -9.87
CA ILE A 76 17.69 15.61 -11.01
C ILE A 76 16.97 16.50 -12.03
N ASN A 77 15.70 16.22 -12.33
CA ASN A 77 14.90 17.03 -13.24
C ASN A 77 14.65 18.44 -12.70
N PHE A 78 14.47 18.60 -11.39
CA PHE A 78 14.42 19.92 -10.75
C PHE A 78 15.75 20.66 -10.94
N TYR A 79 16.88 20.01 -10.70
CA TYR A 79 18.21 20.64 -10.82
C TYR A 79 18.59 21.02 -12.27
N HIS A 80 18.09 20.30 -13.29
CA HIS A 80 18.32 20.62 -14.70
C HIS A 80 17.39 21.74 -15.23
N THR A 81 16.34 22.10 -14.49
CA THR A 81 15.36 23.14 -14.89
C THR A 81 15.68 24.52 -14.26
N PHE A 82 16.74 24.63 -13.45
CA PHE A 82 17.35 25.88 -12.98
C PHE A 82 18.71 26.08 -13.65
#